data_AF-A0A7Z9E0L4-F1
#
_entry.id   AF-A0A7Z9E0L4-F1
#
_cell.length_a   1.000
_cell.length_b   1.000
_cell.length_c   1.000
_cell.angle_alpha   90.00
_cell.angle_beta   90.00
_cell.angle_gamma   90.00
#
_symmetry.space_group_name_H-M   'P 1'
#
loop_
_entity.id
_entity.type
_entity.pdbx_description
1 polymer ?
#
loop_
_entity_poly.entity_id
_entity_poly.type
_entity_poly.pdbx_seq_one_letter_code
_entity_poly.pdbx_strand_id
1 'polypeptide(L)'
;MFSWGLKSFSLGANKGGTVAHTFLMESGQWLLEGNWLDRDQMPITVRGKTVVAWHQSDWFSMVTKLVFPGTEREDIVLQYRGRLDSNEREYTFVLQHSQLGKIEGEGLIGPESIVQRYRVLGDERQRRNGFETLRKIDSSHYYYSSGTMAGHSLNLINVMEATLERKS
;
A
#
# COMPACT_ATOMS: atom_id res chain seq x y z
N MET A 1 44.46 -13.76 -20.63
CA MET A 1 44.13 -12.33 -20.51
C MET A 1 42.64 -12.17 -20.81
N PHE A 2 41.78 -12.21 -19.80
CA PHE A 2 40.38 -11.80 -19.91
C PHE A 2 40.00 -11.14 -18.58
N SER A 3 39.87 -9.82 -18.63
CA SER A 3 39.47 -8.95 -17.53
C SER A 3 37.96 -8.89 -17.47
N TRP A 4 37.37 -9.32 -16.35
CA TRP A 4 35.97 -9.03 -16.03
C TRP A 4 35.92 -7.70 -15.31
N GLY A 5 35.52 -6.65 -16.03
CA GLY A 5 35.26 -5.35 -15.45
C GLY A 5 34.03 -5.41 -14.54
N LEU A 6 34.23 -5.34 -13.23
CA LEU A 6 33.17 -4.95 -12.30
C LEU A 6 32.80 -3.50 -12.63
N LYS A 7 31.64 -3.30 -13.27
CA LYS A 7 30.98 -2.00 -13.22
C LYS A 7 30.45 -1.82 -11.80
N SER A 8 31.10 -0.94 -11.05
CA SER A 8 30.51 -0.40 -9.82
C SER A 8 29.17 0.25 -10.18
N PHE A 9 28.09 -0.24 -9.58
CA PHE A 9 26.86 0.52 -9.53
C PHE A 9 27.11 1.72 -8.63
N SER A 10 27.26 2.89 -9.25
CA SER A 10 27.19 4.16 -8.56
C SER A 10 25.77 4.31 -8.03
N LEU A 11 25.59 4.24 -6.71
CA LEU A 11 24.38 4.80 -6.08
C LEU A 11 24.39 6.29 -6.42
N GLY A 12 23.40 6.72 -7.21
CA GLY A 12 23.13 8.13 -7.41
C GLY A 12 22.96 8.80 -6.05
N ALA A 13 23.89 9.69 -5.72
CA ALA A 13 23.83 10.49 -4.51
C ALA A 13 22.57 11.36 -4.53
N ASN A 14 21.69 11.14 -3.56
CA ASN A 14 20.49 11.95 -3.35
C ASN A 14 20.92 13.38 -2.96
N LYS A 15 20.85 14.31 -3.91
CA LYS A 15 21.14 15.74 -3.69
C LYS A 15 19.86 16.42 -3.18
N GLY A 16 19.78 16.60 -1.87
CA GLY A 16 18.78 17.45 -1.20
C GLY A 16 17.99 16.68 -0.15
N GLY A 17 18.15 17.07 1.12
CA GLY A 17 17.54 16.40 2.27
C GLY A 17 16.04 16.20 2.12
N THR A 18 15.65 14.97 1.75
CA THR A 18 14.29 14.45 1.82
C THR A 18 14.45 13.03 2.32
N VAL A 19 13.84 12.70 3.46
CA VAL A 19 13.93 11.36 4.02
C VAL A 19 13.11 10.45 3.12
N ALA A 20 13.74 9.84 2.11
CA ALA A 20 13.09 9.00 1.10
C ALA A 20 12.20 7.93 1.75
N HIS A 21 10.99 7.77 1.24
CA HIS A 21 10.12 6.67 1.65
C HIS A 21 10.79 5.32 1.35
N THR A 22 10.54 4.34 2.20
CA THR A 22 11.06 2.96 2.10
C THR A 22 9.93 2.00 1.81
N PHE A 23 8.77 2.18 2.47
CA PHE A 23 7.54 1.51 2.07
C PHE A 23 7.20 1.89 0.63
N LEU A 24 6.77 0.90 -0.16
CA LEU A 24 6.54 0.97 -1.60
C LEU A 24 7.78 1.26 -2.45
N MET A 25 8.68 2.16 -2.05
CA MET A 25 9.84 2.60 -2.86
C MET A 25 11.00 1.60 -2.89
N GLU A 26 11.02 0.67 -1.94
CA GLU A 26 12.02 -0.39 -1.88
C GLU A 26 11.35 -1.77 -1.81
N SER A 27 12.04 -2.78 -2.34
CA SER A 27 11.62 -4.16 -2.12
C SER A 27 11.78 -4.52 -0.64
N GLY A 28 10.81 -5.21 -0.06
CA GLY A 28 10.82 -5.52 1.37
C GLY A 28 9.57 -6.22 1.86
N GLN A 29 9.64 -6.73 3.08
CA GLN A 29 8.51 -7.32 3.79
C GLN A 29 8.13 -6.42 4.95
N TRP A 30 6.84 -6.29 5.19
CA TRP A 30 6.28 -5.44 6.23
C TRP A 30 5.24 -6.23 7.02
N LEU A 31 5.22 -6.05 8.33
CA LEU A 31 4.18 -6.56 9.21
C LEU A 31 3.20 -5.43 9.48
N LEU A 32 1.91 -5.77 9.52
CA LEU A 32 0.82 -4.85 9.83
C LEU A 32 0.15 -5.30 11.12
N GLU A 33 -0.10 -4.37 12.04
CA GLU A 33 -0.95 -4.60 13.21
C GLU A 33 -1.80 -3.36 13.51
N GLY A 34 -3.08 -3.57 13.82
CA GLY A 34 -3.98 -2.46 14.05
C GLY A 34 -5.42 -2.90 14.31
N ASN A 35 -6.34 -1.98 14.01
CA ASN A 35 -7.77 -2.17 14.17
C ASN A 35 -8.51 -1.90 12.87
N TRP A 36 -9.54 -2.70 12.66
CA TRP A 36 -10.56 -2.53 11.65
C TRP A 36 -11.83 -2.02 12.33
N LEU A 37 -12.39 -0.93 11.82
CA LEU A 37 -13.53 -0.23 12.38
C LEU A 37 -14.68 -0.30 11.39
N ASP A 38 -15.72 -1.06 11.75
CA ASP A 38 -17.03 -1.00 11.10
C ASP A 38 -17.95 -0.11 11.96
N ARG A 39 -18.88 0.63 11.33
CA ARG A 39 -19.64 1.72 12.00
C ARG A 39 -20.37 1.33 13.28
N ASP A 40 -20.92 0.13 13.32
CA ASP A 40 -21.86 -0.31 14.37
C ASP A 40 -21.29 -1.46 15.22
N GLN A 41 -19.96 -1.61 15.24
CA GLN A 41 -19.30 -2.71 15.94
C GLN A 41 -18.08 -2.22 16.73
N MET A 42 -17.69 -3.00 17.74
CA MET A 42 -16.42 -2.79 18.43
C MET A 42 -15.25 -2.96 17.43
N PRO A 43 -14.15 -2.20 17.58
CA PRO A 43 -12.97 -2.38 16.74
C PRO A 43 -12.49 -3.83 16.73
N ILE A 44 -12.19 -4.35 15.55
CA ILE A 44 -11.70 -5.71 15.33
C ILE A 44 -10.20 -5.64 15.13
N THR A 45 -9.43 -6.43 15.88
CA THR A 45 -7.98 -6.53 15.65
C THR A 45 -7.69 -7.07 14.25
N VAL A 46 -6.83 -6.38 13.51
CA VAL A 46 -6.32 -6.82 12.22
C VAL A 46 -4.81 -7.00 12.29
N ARG A 47 -4.33 -8.09 11.70
CA ARG A 47 -2.91 -8.32 11.48
C ARG A 47 -2.66 -8.56 10.00
N GLY A 48 -1.46 -8.26 9.53
CA GLY A 48 -1.15 -8.51 8.14
C GLY A 48 0.32 -8.61 7.83
N LYS A 49 0.57 -9.01 6.59
CA LYS A 49 1.90 -9.03 5.99
C LYS A 49 1.81 -8.45 4.59
N THR A 50 2.69 -7.51 4.29
CA THR A 50 2.86 -6.90 2.98
C THR A 50 4.22 -7.26 2.41
N VAL A 51 4.29 -7.65 1.15
CA VAL A 51 5.55 -7.87 0.42
C VAL A 51 5.55 -6.96 -0.79
N VAL A 52 6.56 -6.09 -0.88
CA VAL A 52 6.82 -5.21 -2.02
C VAL A 52 7.99 -5.80 -2.81
N ALA A 53 7.84 -5.87 -4.12
CA ALA A 53 8.90 -6.26 -5.04
C ALA A 53 8.92 -5.31 -6.23
N TRP A 54 10.11 -4.84 -6.59
CA TRP A 54 10.35 -4.03 -7.78
C TRP A 54 10.81 -4.89 -8.95
N HIS A 55 10.25 -4.61 -10.12
CA HIS A 55 10.58 -5.21 -11.40
C HIS A 55 11.00 -4.08 -12.33
N GLN A 56 12.20 -4.14 -12.92
CA GLN A 56 12.76 -2.99 -13.66
C GLN A 56 12.84 -1.73 -12.76
N SER A 57 13.09 -0.56 -13.34
CA SER A 57 13.26 0.69 -12.58
C SER A 57 11.95 1.33 -12.14
N ASP A 58 10.83 1.07 -12.82
CA ASP A 58 9.57 1.81 -12.63
C ASP A 58 8.34 0.93 -12.33
N TRP A 59 8.44 -0.39 -12.35
CA TRP A 59 7.32 -1.28 -12.02
C TRP A 59 7.46 -1.92 -10.64
N PHE A 60 6.35 -2.04 -9.94
CA PHE A 60 6.28 -2.78 -8.67
C PHE A 60 5.11 -3.75 -8.64
N SER A 61 5.27 -4.78 -7.83
CA SER A 61 4.18 -5.65 -7.36
C SER A 61 4.15 -5.59 -5.85
N MET A 62 2.95 -5.59 -5.26
CA MET A 62 2.78 -5.65 -3.83
C MET A 62 1.69 -6.67 -3.49
N VAL A 63 1.94 -7.52 -2.48
CA VAL A 63 0.94 -8.46 -1.98
C VAL A 63 0.74 -8.21 -0.50
N THR A 64 -0.50 -7.94 -0.10
CA THR A 64 -0.90 -7.78 1.30
C THR A 64 -1.88 -8.89 1.65
N LYS A 65 -1.65 -9.57 2.76
CA LYS A 65 -2.64 -10.45 3.39
C LYS A 65 -3.00 -9.86 4.76
N LEU A 66 -4.29 -9.67 5.00
CA LEU A 66 -4.87 -9.27 6.27
C LEU A 66 -5.64 -10.46 6.86
N VAL A 67 -5.51 -10.63 8.17
CA VAL A 67 -6.20 -11.65 8.97
C VAL A 67 -6.87 -10.99 10.16
N PHE A 68 -7.97 -11.57 10.64
CA PHE A 68 -8.80 -11.03 11.72
C PHE A 68 -8.91 -12.04 12.87
N PRO A 69 -7.89 -12.12 13.75
CA PRO A 69 -7.81 -13.16 14.76
C PRO A 69 -9.01 -13.17 15.71
N GLY A 70 -9.49 -14.37 16.05
CA GLY A 70 -10.61 -14.53 16.99
C GLY A 70 -11.97 -14.13 16.42
N THR A 71 -12.09 -14.00 15.09
CA THR A 71 -13.35 -13.71 14.40
C THR A 71 -13.61 -14.72 13.29
N GLU A 72 -14.86 -14.81 12.85
CA GLU A 72 -15.28 -15.60 11.68
C GLU A 72 -15.08 -14.83 10.35
N ARG A 73 -14.44 -13.65 10.39
CA ARG A 73 -14.25 -12.83 9.20
C ARG A 73 -13.21 -13.47 8.29
N GLU A 74 -13.54 -13.53 7.01
CA GLU A 74 -12.60 -13.99 5.99
C GLU A 74 -11.37 -13.07 5.88
N ASP A 75 -10.21 -13.70 5.69
CA ASP A 75 -8.97 -13.01 5.36
C ASP A 75 -9.14 -12.14 4.08
N ILE A 76 -8.46 -11.00 4.07
CA ILE A 76 -8.39 -10.15 2.89
C ILE A 76 -7.04 -10.33 2.22
N VAL A 77 -7.06 -10.59 0.91
CA VAL A 77 -5.84 -10.66 0.09
C VAL A 77 -5.91 -9.58 -0.97
N LEU A 78 -4.84 -8.80 -1.05
CA LEU A 78 -4.65 -7.68 -1.98
C LEU A 78 -3.43 -7.96 -2.83
N GLN A 79 -3.59 -7.98 -4.16
CA GLN A 79 -2.50 -8.20 -5.11
C GLN A 79 -2.41 -7.03 -6.07
N TYR A 80 -1.41 -6.18 -5.87
CA TYR A 80 -1.15 -4.98 -6.64
C TYR A 80 -0.15 -5.24 -7.75
N ARG A 81 -0.35 -4.54 -8.86
CA ARG A 81 0.68 -4.26 -9.86
C ARG A 81 0.60 -2.78 -10.21
N GLY A 82 1.69 -2.06 -10.05
CA GLY A 82 1.73 -0.63 -10.32
C GLY A 82 3.01 -0.19 -11.02
N ARG A 83 2.97 1.06 -11.47
CA ARG A 83 4.06 1.73 -12.17
C ARG A 83 4.23 3.14 -11.61
N LEU A 84 5.46 3.47 -11.25
CA LEU A 84 5.89 4.81 -10.88
C LEU A 84 6.04 5.67 -12.14
N ASP A 85 5.60 6.91 -12.08
CA ASP A 85 5.76 7.86 -13.16
C ASP A 85 7.17 8.49 -13.16
N SER A 86 7.52 9.13 -14.27
CA SER A 86 8.83 9.74 -14.54
C SER A 86 9.28 10.79 -13.52
N ASN A 87 8.35 11.37 -12.77
CA ASN A 87 8.64 12.34 -11.72
C ASN A 87 8.92 11.69 -10.34
N GLU A 88 8.84 10.36 -10.25
CA GLU A 88 9.04 9.54 -9.04
C GLU A 88 8.14 9.93 -7.85
N ARG A 89 7.04 10.65 -8.12
CA ARG A 89 6.10 11.13 -7.10
C ARG A 89 4.69 10.64 -7.30
N GLU A 90 4.38 10.14 -8.49
CA GLU A 90 3.05 9.66 -8.84
C GLU A 90 3.15 8.21 -9.28
N TYR A 91 2.14 7.41 -8.98
CA TYR A 91 2.05 6.05 -9.51
C TYR A 91 0.61 5.69 -9.80
N THR A 92 0.44 4.76 -10.73
CA THR A 92 -0.85 4.13 -11.02
C THR A 92 -0.76 2.65 -10.74
N PHE A 93 -1.88 2.04 -10.37
CA PHE A 93 -1.92 0.61 -10.09
C PHE A 93 -3.25 -0.03 -10.44
N VAL A 94 -3.19 -1.34 -10.67
CA VAL A 94 -4.33 -2.24 -10.62
C VAL A 94 -4.16 -3.17 -9.42
N LEU A 95 -5.28 -3.52 -8.80
CA LEU A 95 -5.34 -4.35 -7.60
C LEU A 95 -6.40 -5.43 -7.81
N GLN A 96 -6.05 -6.70 -7.55
CA GLN A 96 -7.02 -7.74 -7.30
C GLN A 96 -7.27 -7.85 -5.78
N HIS A 97 -8.47 -7.49 -5.35
CA HIS A 97 -8.92 -7.61 -3.97
C HIS A 97 -9.81 -8.85 -3.83
N SER A 98 -9.57 -9.68 -2.80
CA SER A 98 -10.30 -10.94 -2.61
C SER A 98 -11.83 -10.76 -2.47
N GLN A 99 -12.26 -9.72 -1.74
CA GLN A 99 -13.68 -9.41 -1.52
C GLN A 99 -14.27 -8.38 -2.50
N LEU A 100 -13.51 -7.34 -2.87
CA LEU A 100 -14.02 -6.26 -3.73
C LEU A 100 -13.87 -6.55 -5.22
N GLY A 101 -13.03 -7.51 -5.61
CA GLY A 101 -12.73 -7.80 -7.00
C GLY A 101 -11.65 -6.89 -7.57
N LYS A 102 -11.78 -6.51 -8.84
CA LYS A 102 -10.78 -5.71 -9.54
C LYS A 102 -10.89 -4.25 -9.16
N ILE A 103 -9.75 -3.64 -8.88
CA ILE A 103 -9.62 -2.24 -8.49
C ILE A 103 -8.58 -1.57 -9.40
N GLU A 104 -8.76 -0.30 -9.66
CA GLU A 104 -7.71 0.58 -10.18
C GLU A 104 -7.57 1.82 -9.30
N GLY A 105 -6.37 2.37 -9.27
CA GLY A 105 -6.08 3.51 -8.44
C GLY A 105 -4.81 4.24 -8.85
N GLU A 106 -4.57 5.33 -8.14
CA GLU A 106 -3.41 6.18 -8.28
C GLU A 106 -2.95 6.63 -6.90
N GLY A 107 -1.67 6.98 -6.79
CA GLY A 107 -1.13 7.51 -5.56
C GLY A 107 -0.06 8.57 -5.78
N LEU A 108 0.12 9.37 -4.73
CA LEU A 108 1.09 10.44 -4.61
C LEU A 108 2.05 10.13 -3.47
N ILE A 109 3.34 10.32 -3.71
CA ILE A 109 4.42 10.19 -2.75
C ILE A 109 4.79 11.62 -2.31
N GLY A 110 4.26 12.02 -1.16
CA GLY A 110 4.62 13.27 -0.51
C GLY A 110 5.94 13.15 0.27
N PRO A 111 6.37 14.23 0.94
CA PRO A 111 7.56 14.19 1.79
C PRO A 111 7.36 13.37 3.07
N GLU A 112 6.12 13.32 3.56
CA GLU A 112 5.77 12.73 4.85
C GLU A 112 4.88 11.51 4.73
N SER A 113 4.09 11.43 3.66
CA SER A 113 3.11 10.37 3.46
C SER A 113 3.04 9.91 2.01
N ILE A 114 2.73 8.63 1.84
CA ILE A 114 2.22 8.09 0.59
C ILE A 114 0.70 8.07 0.71
N VAL A 115 0.01 8.71 -0.23
CA VAL A 115 -1.46 8.75 -0.26
C VAL A 115 -1.92 8.11 -1.55
N GLN A 116 -2.91 7.21 -1.48
CA GLN A 116 -3.53 6.64 -2.67
C GLN A 116 -5.04 6.64 -2.58
N ARG A 117 -5.67 6.65 -3.74
CA ARG A 117 -7.12 6.52 -3.88
C ARG A 117 -7.44 5.49 -4.95
N TYR A 118 -8.57 4.82 -4.81
CA TYR A 118 -8.95 3.76 -5.73
C TYR A 118 -10.45 3.70 -5.97
N ARG A 119 -10.85 3.04 -7.06
CA ARG A 119 -12.23 2.66 -7.36
C ARG A 119 -12.33 1.19 -7.71
N VAL A 120 -13.42 0.56 -7.31
CA VAL A 120 -13.74 -0.83 -7.68
C VAL A 120 -14.34 -0.85 -9.09
N LEU A 121 -13.81 -1.71 -9.96
CA LEU A 121 -14.25 -1.88 -11.34
C LEU A 121 -15.38 -2.91 -11.44
N GLY A 122 -16.32 -2.67 -12.35
CA GLY A 122 -17.51 -3.53 -12.53
C GLY A 122 -18.53 -3.42 -11.39
N ASP A 123 -18.30 -2.54 -10.43
CA ASP A 123 -19.15 -2.34 -9.25
C ASP A 123 -20.11 -1.16 -9.43
N GLU A 124 -20.79 -1.09 -10.58
CA GLU A 124 -21.60 0.10 -10.95
C GLU A 124 -22.76 0.37 -10.00
N ARG A 125 -23.21 -0.65 -9.25
CA ARG A 125 -24.31 -0.55 -8.28
C ARG A 125 -23.85 -0.06 -6.91
N GLN A 126 -22.74 -0.60 -6.38
CA GLN A 126 -22.25 -0.20 -5.05
C GLN A 126 -21.22 0.93 -5.12
N ARG A 127 -20.61 1.16 -6.29
CA ARG A 127 -19.67 2.25 -6.61
C ARG A 127 -18.58 2.39 -5.54
N ARG A 128 -18.07 1.27 -5.05
CA ARG A 128 -17.11 1.28 -3.95
C ARG A 128 -15.81 1.95 -4.39
N ASN A 129 -15.30 2.77 -3.51
CA ASN A 129 -14.05 3.50 -3.67
C ASN A 129 -13.38 3.65 -2.31
N GLY A 130 -12.13 4.06 -2.30
CA GLY A 130 -11.39 4.17 -1.05
C GLY A 130 -10.20 5.08 -1.16
N PHE A 131 -9.65 5.39 0.01
CA PHE A 131 -8.39 6.09 0.15
C PHE A 131 -7.53 5.40 1.21
N GLU A 132 -6.23 5.56 1.07
CA GLU A 132 -5.22 5.04 1.97
C GLU A 132 -4.13 6.09 2.15
N THR A 133 -3.67 6.26 3.39
CA THR A 133 -2.54 7.11 3.76
C THR A 133 -1.56 6.31 4.58
N LEU A 134 -0.30 6.31 4.16
CA LEU A 134 0.83 5.78 4.89
C LEU A 134 1.73 6.94 5.32
N ARG A 135 1.55 7.43 6.54
CA ARG A 135 2.38 8.48 7.14
C ARG A 135 3.65 7.84 7.68
N LYS A 136 4.81 8.30 7.23
CA LYS A 136 6.10 7.82 7.69
C LYS A 136 6.34 8.20 9.15
N ILE A 137 6.76 7.26 9.98
CA ILE A 137 7.25 7.55 11.33
C ILE A 137 8.78 7.59 11.29
N ASP A 138 9.39 6.56 10.70
CA ASP A 138 10.81 6.48 10.40
C ASP A 138 11.06 5.61 9.13
N SER A 139 12.30 5.18 8.88
CA SER A 139 12.64 4.35 7.71
C SER A 139 12.06 2.93 7.74
N SER A 140 11.65 2.44 8.90
CA SER A 140 11.12 1.10 9.14
C SER A 140 9.68 1.10 9.65
N HIS A 141 9.11 2.26 9.99
CA HIS A 141 7.77 2.35 10.56
C HIS A 141 6.88 3.36 9.84
N TYR A 142 5.62 2.97 9.61
CA TYR A 142 4.58 3.83 9.07
C TYR A 142 3.30 3.70 9.88
N TYR A 143 2.56 4.80 10.02
CA TYR A 143 1.15 4.76 10.38
C TYR A 143 0.32 4.62 9.11
N TYR A 144 -0.57 3.65 9.08
CA TYR A 144 -1.42 3.31 7.95
C TYR A 144 -2.89 3.54 8.33
N SER A 145 -3.54 4.45 7.62
CA SER A 145 -4.98 4.67 7.72
C SER A 145 -5.63 4.43 6.36
N SER A 146 -6.76 3.73 6.34
CA SER A 146 -7.55 3.54 5.13
C SER A 146 -9.03 3.71 5.39
N GLY A 147 -9.78 4.12 4.38
CA GLY A 147 -11.24 4.13 4.43
C GLY A 147 -11.85 3.62 3.14
N THR A 148 -12.90 2.80 3.25
CA THR A 148 -13.71 2.34 2.11
C THR A 148 -15.09 3.00 2.16
N MET A 149 -15.54 3.54 1.04
CA MET A 149 -16.85 4.18 0.88
C MET A 149 -17.68 3.47 -0.19
N ALA A 150 -19.01 3.57 -0.09
CA ALA A 150 -19.96 3.06 -1.08
C ALA A 150 -20.98 4.11 -1.51
N GLY A 151 -21.49 3.97 -2.72
CA GLY A 151 -22.66 4.69 -3.22
C GLY A 151 -22.43 6.17 -3.52
N HIS A 152 -23.54 6.92 -3.52
CA HIS A 152 -23.61 8.33 -3.94
C HIS A 152 -23.52 9.36 -2.82
N SER A 153 -23.47 8.91 -1.57
CA SER A 153 -23.61 9.75 -0.38
C SER A 153 -22.47 9.47 0.60
N LEU A 154 -22.52 10.08 1.79
CA LEU A 154 -21.56 9.90 2.88
C LEU A 154 -21.71 8.51 3.56
N ASN A 155 -21.39 7.43 2.84
CA ASN A 155 -21.42 6.08 3.37
C ASN A 155 -20.00 5.51 3.49
N LEU A 156 -19.36 5.82 4.64
CA LEU A 156 -18.11 5.19 5.07
C LEU A 156 -18.41 3.79 5.59
N ILE A 157 -17.96 2.77 4.85
CA ILE A 157 -18.22 1.35 5.16
C ILE A 157 -17.33 0.90 6.31
N ASN A 158 -16.05 1.22 6.21
CA ASN A 158 -15.05 0.82 7.17
C ASN A 158 -13.88 1.81 7.19
N VAL A 159 -13.14 1.75 8.28
CA VAL A 159 -11.82 2.36 8.44
C VAL A 159 -10.85 1.29 8.93
N MET A 160 -9.59 1.38 8.53
CA MET A 160 -8.51 0.65 9.17
C MET A 160 -7.50 1.65 9.70
N GLU A 161 -7.00 1.38 10.90
CA GLU A 161 -5.95 2.14 11.57
C GLU A 161 -4.90 1.15 12.05
N ALA A 162 -3.70 1.21 11.49
CA ALA A 162 -2.66 0.24 11.73
C ALA A 162 -1.27 0.87 11.71
N THR A 163 -0.29 0.12 12.20
CA THR A 163 1.13 0.40 11.96
C THR A 163 1.70 -0.62 10.99
N LEU A 164 2.69 -0.19 10.22
CA LEU A 164 3.54 -1.06 9.43
C LEU A 164 4.95 -1.03 9.99
N GLU A 165 5.54 -2.20 10.15
CA GLU A 165 6.94 -2.39 10.56
C GLU A 165 7.68 -3.17 9.48
N ARG A 166 8.83 -2.67 9.03
CA ARG A 166 9.68 -3.36 8.07
C ARG A 166 10.34 -4.54 8.76
N LYS A 167 10.16 -5.73 8.19
CA LYS A 167 10.89 -6.92 8.66
C LYS A 167 12.36 -6.79 8.27
N SER A 168 13.25 -7.03 9.24
CA SER A 168 14.69 -7.14 9.04
C SER A 168 15.09 -8.37 8.22
#